data_AF-A0AAY4CUY0-F1
#
_entry.id   AF-A0AAY4CUY0-F1
#
_cell.length_a   1.000
_cell.length_b   1.000
_cell.length_c   1.000
_cell.angle_alpha   90.00
_cell.angle_beta   90.00
_cell.angle_gamma   90.00
#
_symmetry.space_group_name_H-M   'P 1'
#
loop_
_entity.id
_entity.type
_entity.pdbx_description
1 polymer ?
#
loop_
_entity_poly.entity_id
_entity_poly.type
_entity_poly.pdbx_seq_one_letter_code
_entity_poly.pdbx_strand_id
1 'polypeptide(L)'
;MLASYFNLNPFEVLQLDPEATDEEIKKRFRQLSILVHPDKNQDDAERAQQAFEAVEKAYRLLQDGEQKKRAVDVIHAGKEYVEHNMKEKKKQLKKEGKPMDVEEDDPELFRQAVYKQTMKLFAELEIKRKEREAKDMHERKRQREEEIEAQEKAKRDREWQKNFEETRDGRVDSWRNFQAKGKTKKEKKNRTFLKPPKVKMEQRD
;
A
#
# COMPACT_ATOMS: atom_id res chain seq x y z
N MET A 1 -0.17 -3.39 -21.82
CA MET A 1 -0.33 -3.66 -20.37
C MET A 1 0.72 -4.63 -19.82
N LEU A 2 1.01 -5.79 -20.48
CA LEU A 2 2.03 -6.74 -19.97
C LEU A 2 3.47 -6.20 -19.94
N ALA A 3 3.84 -5.28 -20.84
CA ALA A 3 5.18 -4.67 -20.88
C ALA A 3 5.56 -3.92 -19.59
N SER A 4 4.58 -3.44 -18.81
CA SER A 4 4.82 -2.74 -17.54
C SER A 4 5.27 -3.68 -16.41
N TYR A 5 4.98 -4.98 -16.54
CA TYR A 5 5.24 -5.97 -15.49
C TYR A 5 6.51 -6.79 -15.72
N PHE A 6 7.20 -6.57 -16.83
CA PHE A 6 8.45 -7.27 -17.16
C PHE A 6 9.49 -7.13 -16.03
N ASN A 7 9.61 -5.93 -15.45
CA ASN A 7 10.56 -5.64 -14.39
C ASN A 7 10.19 -6.25 -13.02
N LEU A 8 9.06 -6.95 -12.91
CA LEU A 8 8.66 -7.63 -11.66
C LEU A 8 9.29 -9.02 -11.52
N ASN A 9 9.61 -9.69 -12.63
CA ASN A 9 10.30 -10.97 -12.56
C ASN A 9 11.82 -10.74 -12.63
N PRO A 10 12.56 -10.99 -11.54
CA PRO A 10 14.00 -10.74 -11.50
C PRO A 10 14.81 -11.64 -12.44
N PHE A 11 14.32 -12.85 -12.74
CA PHE A 11 15.00 -13.78 -13.65
C PHE A 11 14.89 -13.30 -15.10
N GLU A 12 13.74 -12.75 -15.50
CA GLU A 12 13.53 -12.17 -16.83
C GLU A 12 14.38 -10.91 -17.04
N VAL A 13 14.46 -10.05 -16.02
CA VAL A 13 15.31 -8.84 -16.05
C VAL A 13 16.78 -9.20 -16.27
N LEU A 14 17.27 -10.26 -15.62
CA LEU A 14 18.64 -10.74 -15.80
C LEU A 14 18.83 -11.72 -16.97
N GLN A 15 17.74 -12.06 -17.67
CA GLN A 15 17.70 -13.04 -18.75
C GLN A 15 18.31 -14.39 -18.34
N LEU A 16 17.86 -14.90 -17.20
CA LEU A 16 18.30 -16.14 -16.61
C LEU A 16 17.16 -17.13 -16.45
N ASP A 17 17.51 -18.40 -16.46
CA ASP A 17 16.59 -19.47 -16.10
C ASP A 17 16.30 -19.41 -14.58
N PRO A 18 15.08 -19.76 -14.13
CA PRO A 18 14.76 -19.93 -12.71
C PRO A 18 15.71 -20.88 -11.96
N GLU A 19 16.33 -21.83 -12.65
CA GLU A 19 17.31 -22.79 -12.11
C GLU A 19 18.75 -22.23 -12.07
N ALA A 20 18.96 -20.97 -12.46
CA ALA A 20 20.29 -20.36 -12.49
C ALA A 20 20.96 -20.34 -11.11
N THR A 21 22.25 -20.66 -11.11
CA THR A 21 23.12 -20.64 -9.93
C THR A 21 23.45 -19.21 -9.51
N ASP A 22 23.83 -19.01 -8.25
CA ASP A 22 24.19 -17.69 -7.73
C ASP A 22 25.42 -17.10 -8.46
N GLU A 23 26.31 -17.96 -8.94
CA GLU A 23 27.46 -17.56 -9.75
C GLU A 23 27.04 -17.01 -11.12
N GLU A 24 26.08 -17.66 -11.78
CA GLU A 24 25.51 -17.20 -13.06
C GLU A 24 24.74 -15.88 -12.89
N ILE A 25 23.96 -15.76 -11.81
CA ILE A 25 23.26 -14.53 -11.43
C ILE A 25 24.25 -13.38 -11.28
N LYS A 26 25.33 -13.59 -10.53
CA LYS A 26 26.37 -12.58 -10.32
C LYS A 26 27.10 -12.22 -11.62
N LYS A 27 27.37 -13.20 -12.47
CA LYS A 27 28.04 -12.99 -13.76
C LYS A 27 27.16 -12.18 -14.71
N ARG A 28 25.87 -12.52 -14.83
CA ARG A 28 24.91 -11.78 -15.68
C ARG A 28 24.68 -10.37 -15.19
N PHE A 29 24.52 -10.18 -13.87
CA PHE A 29 24.42 -8.84 -13.28
C PHE A 29 25.59 -7.96 -13.71
N ARG A 30 26.84 -8.42 -13.55
CA ARG A 30 28.04 -7.65 -13.97
C ARG A 30 28.02 -7.29 -15.45
N GLN A 31 27.62 -8.22 -16.31
CA GLN A 31 27.55 -7.98 -17.76
C GLN A 31 26.49 -6.93 -18.10
N LEU A 32 25.28 -7.07 -17.56
CA LEU A 32 24.18 -6.14 -17.81
C LEU A 32 24.47 -4.76 -17.22
N SER A 33 25.01 -4.67 -16.00
CA SER A 33 25.37 -3.40 -15.37
C SER A 33 26.34 -2.57 -16.21
N ILE A 34 27.31 -3.20 -16.88
CA ILE A 34 28.24 -2.49 -17.78
C ILE A 34 27.49 -2.01 -19.03
N LEU A 35 26.60 -2.84 -19.58
CA LEU A 35 25.85 -2.52 -20.80
C LEU A 35 24.90 -1.33 -20.59
N VAL A 36 24.21 -1.29 -19.44
CA VAL A 36 23.19 -0.27 -19.14
C VAL A 36 23.71 0.89 -18.29
N HIS A 37 25.03 0.98 -18.05
CA HIS A 37 25.59 2.03 -17.21
C HIS A 37 25.36 3.43 -17.83
N PRO A 38 24.86 4.43 -17.08
CA PRO A 38 24.55 5.77 -17.62
C PRO A 38 25.79 6.49 -18.18
N ASP A 39 26.97 6.29 -17.56
CA ASP A 39 28.23 6.87 -18.05
C ASP A 39 28.63 6.38 -19.46
N LYS A 40 28.22 5.17 -19.86
CA LYS A 40 28.49 4.60 -21.19
C LYS A 40 27.38 4.90 -22.20
N ASN A 41 26.22 5.36 -21.72
CA ASN A 41 25.02 5.62 -22.50
C ASN A 41 24.58 7.07 -22.29
N GLN A 42 25.50 8.01 -22.47
CA GLN A 42 25.27 9.43 -22.16
C GLN A 42 24.17 10.06 -23.04
N ASP A 43 23.99 9.55 -24.26
CA ASP A 43 22.97 10.01 -25.20
C ASP A 43 21.53 9.69 -24.73
N ASP A 44 21.36 8.69 -23.87
CA ASP A 44 20.08 8.26 -23.31
C ASP A 44 20.23 7.88 -21.83
N ALA A 45 20.80 8.82 -21.06
CA ALA A 45 21.19 8.60 -19.68
C ALA A 45 19.99 8.24 -18.77
N GLU A 46 18.81 8.79 -19.05
CA GLU A 46 17.59 8.49 -18.27
C GLU A 46 17.16 7.03 -18.45
N ARG A 47 17.09 6.55 -19.69
CA ARG A 47 16.75 5.15 -19.96
C ARG A 47 17.80 4.19 -19.41
N ALA A 48 19.08 4.55 -19.54
CA ALA A 48 20.18 3.78 -18.98
C ALA A 48 20.07 3.68 -17.45
N GLN A 49 19.77 4.78 -16.77
CA GLN A 49 19.54 4.80 -15.33
C GLN A 49 18.37 3.90 -14.92
N GLN A 50 17.22 3.99 -15.60
CA GLN A 50 16.07 3.13 -15.32
C GLN A 50 16.38 1.64 -15.53
N ALA A 51 17.11 1.31 -16.59
CA ALA A 51 17.54 -0.06 -16.87
C ALA A 51 18.54 -0.57 -15.82
N PHE A 52 19.49 0.27 -15.40
CA PHE A 52 20.45 -0.04 -14.34
C PHE A 52 19.75 -0.32 -13.02
N GLU A 53 18.79 0.53 -12.63
CA GLU A 53 17.98 0.35 -11.42
C GLU A 53 17.17 -0.95 -11.46
N ALA A 54 16.59 -1.30 -12.61
CA ALA A 54 15.87 -2.56 -12.77
C ALA A 54 16.80 -3.77 -12.59
N VAL A 55 17.98 -3.75 -13.22
CA VAL A 55 18.99 -4.82 -13.12
C VAL A 55 19.51 -4.95 -11.67
N GLU A 56 19.78 -3.82 -11.02
CA GLU A 56 20.22 -3.80 -9.62
C GLU A 56 19.14 -4.33 -8.67
N LYS A 57 17.89 -3.89 -8.84
CA LYS A 57 16.76 -4.37 -8.04
C LYS A 57 16.55 -5.87 -8.20
N ALA A 58 16.63 -6.37 -9.43
CA ALA A 58 16.53 -7.81 -9.71
C ALA A 58 17.64 -8.60 -9.01
N TYR A 59 18.89 -8.13 -9.11
CA TYR A 59 20.02 -8.77 -8.44
C TYR A 59 19.87 -8.79 -6.92
N ARG A 60 19.49 -7.66 -6.30
CA ARG A 60 19.27 -7.57 -4.85
C ARG A 60 18.19 -8.53 -4.36
N LEU A 61 17.11 -8.69 -5.13
CA LEU A 61 16.04 -9.64 -4.82
C LEU A 61 16.54 -11.08 -4.87
N LEU A 62 17.30 -11.45 -5.91
CA LEU A 62 17.83 -12.82 -6.03
C LEU A 62 18.96 -13.14 -5.05
N GLN A 63 19.63 -12.12 -4.51
CA GLN A 63 20.65 -12.30 -3.48
C GLN A 63 20.04 -12.70 -2.13
N ASP A 64 18.81 -12.28 -1.85
CA ASP A 64 18.06 -12.71 -0.67
C ASP A 64 17.45 -14.09 -0.94
N GLY A 65 17.90 -15.11 -0.18
CA GLY A 65 17.47 -16.49 -0.38
C GLY A 65 15.96 -16.72 -0.21
N GLU A 66 15.30 -15.97 0.67
CA GLU A 66 13.85 -16.08 0.85
C GLU A 66 13.11 -15.44 -0.33
N GLN A 67 13.56 -14.26 -0.78
CA GLN A 67 12.95 -13.58 -1.92
C GLN A 67 13.19 -14.34 -3.23
N LYS A 68 14.40 -14.88 -3.44
CA LYS A 68 14.72 -15.77 -4.55
C LYS A 68 13.78 -16.97 -4.58
N LYS A 69 13.61 -17.65 -3.44
CA LYS A 69 12.71 -18.80 -3.33
C LYS A 69 11.27 -18.41 -3.69
N ARG A 70 10.75 -17.31 -3.14
CA ARG A 70 9.40 -16.82 -3.47
C ARG A 70 9.25 -16.54 -4.97
N ALA A 71 10.25 -15.95 -5.61
CA ALA A 71 10.22 -15.70 -7.05
C ALA A 71 10.17 -17.02 -7.85
N VAL A 72 10.97 -18.02 -7.47
CA VAL A 72 10.96 -19.36 -8.08
C VAL A 72 9.61 -20.06 -7.88
N ASP A 73 9.02 -19.96 -6.68
CA ASP A 73 7.70 -20.53 -6.36
C ASP A 73 6.59 -19.94 -7.26
N VAL A 74 6.65 -18.62 -7.53
CA VAL A 74 5.69 -17.97 -8.44
C VAL A 74 5.83 -18.47 -9.87
N ILE A 75 7.06 -18.69 -10.34
CA ILE A 75 7.33 -19.22 -11.68
C ILE A 75 6.83 -20.67 -11.80
N HIS A 76 7.09 -21.49 -10.78
CA HIS A 76 6.56 -22.85 -10.70
C HIS A 76 5.03 -22.87 -10.72
N ALA A 77 4.38 -22.03 -9.91
CA ALA A 77 2.92 -21.91 -9.91
C ALA A 77 2.36 -21.49 -11.29
N GLY A 78 3.07 -20.61 -12.01
CA GLY A 78 2.72 -20.24 -13.38
C GLY A 78 2.76 -21.42 -14.34
N LYS A 79 3.82 -22.23 -14.27
CA LYS A 79 3.99 -23.45 -15.08
C LYS A 79 2.93 -24.49 -14.76
N GLU A 80 2.73 -24.81 -13.47
CA GLU A 80 1.73 -25.77 -13.01
C GLU A 80 0.32 -25.39 -13.45
N TYR A 81 -0.01 -24.09 -13.38
CA TYR A 81 -1.30 -23.59 -13.85
C TYR A 81 -1.51 -23.87 -15.34
N VAL A 82 -0.51 -23.59 -16.19
CA VAL A 82 -0.62 -23.84 -17.63
C VAL A 82 -0.77 -25.33 -17.90
N GLU A 83 0.07 -26.18 -17.28
CA GLU A 83 -0.02 -27.63 -17.43
C GLU A 83 -1.39 -28.19 -16.98
N HIS A 84 -1.91 -27.70 -15.86
CA HIS A 84 -3.24 -28.09 -15.36
C HIS A 84 -4.34 -27.70 -16.35
N ASN A 85 -4.35 -26.47 -16.84
CA ASN A 85 -5.34 -26.01 -17.81
C ASN A 85 -5.24 -26.77 -19.13
N MET A 86 -4.04 -27.12 -19.59
CA MET A 86 -3.85 -27.95 -20.78
C MET A 86 -4.43 -29.34 -20.58
N LYS A 87 -4.15 -30.00 -19.44
CA LYS A 87 -4.71 -31.33 -19.12
C LYS A 87 -6.23 -31.30 -19.10
N GLU A 88 -6.84 -30.27 -18.52
CA GLU A 88 -8.29 -30.09 -18.48
C GLU A 88 -8.87 -29.80 -19.88
N LYS A 89 -8.22 -28.97 -20.70
CA LYS A 89 -8.60 -28.74 -22.11
C LYS A 89 -8.59 -30.06 -22.90
N LYS A 90 -7.52 -30.85 -22.80
CA LYS A 90 -7.42 -32.17 -23.48
C LYS A 90 -8.53 -33.12 -23.05
N LYS A 91 -8.82 -33.17 -21.75
CA LYS A 91 -9.89 -33.99 -21.19
C LYS A 91 -11.27 -33.57 -21.70
N GLN A 92 -11.52 -32.27 -21.82
CA GLN A 92 -12.75 -31.74 -22.40
C GLN A 92 -12.88 -32.07 -23.89
N LEU A 93 -11.83 -31.86 -24.68
CA LEU A 93 -11.82 -32.21 -26.11
C LEU A 93 -12.07 -33.71 -26.34
N LYS A 94 -11.46 -34.57 -25.51
CA LYS A 94 -11.73 -36.02 -25.50
C LYS A 94 -13.20 -36.34 -25.23
N LYS A 95 -13.82 -35.65 -24.27
CA LYS A 95 -15.25 -35.82 -23.94
C LYS A 95 -16.17 -35.38 -25.09
N GLU A 96 -15.76 -34.37 -25.84
CA GLU A 96 -16.47 -33.85 -27.01
C GLU A 96 -16.21 -34.64 -28.30
N GLY A 97 -15.35 -35.67 -28.26
CA GLY A 97 -14.97 -36.45 -29.45
C GLY A 97 -14.12 -35.66 -30.46
N LYS A 98 -13.55 -34.52 -30.05
CA LYS A 98 -12.65 -33.69 -30.86
C LYS A 98 -11.20 -34.18 -30.75
N PRO A 99 -10.33 -33.88 -31.73
CA PRO A 99 -8.90 -34.15 -31.61
C PRO A 99 -8.34 -33.52 -30.32
N MET A 100 -7.49 -34.25 -29.59
CA MET A 100 -6.88 -33.77 -28.34
C MET A 100 -5.68 -32.85 -28.58
N ASP A 101 -5.53 -32.35 -29.81
CA ASP A 101 -4.43 -31.48 -30.19
C ASP A 101 -4.71 -30.09 -29.60
N VAL A 102 -3.80 -29.62 -28.77
CA VAL A 102 -3.92 -28.30 -28.12
C VAL A 102 -2.78 -27.44 -28.63
N GLU A 103 -3.06 -26.17 -28.90
CA GLU A 103 -2.09 -25.18 -29.38
C GLU A 103 -0.82 -25.11 -28.50
N GLU A 104 -0.95 -25.34 -27.19
CA GLU A 104 0.17 -25.36 -26.26
C GLU A 104 1.00 -26.67 -26.26
N ASP A 105 0.72 -27.63 -27.17
CA ASP A 105 1.55 -28.83 -27.38
C ASP A 105 2.85 -28.54 -28.16
N ASP A 106 2.91 -27.43 -28.88
CA ASP A 106 4.17 -26.88 -29.39
C ASP A 106 5.02 -26.37 -28.21
N PRO A 107 6.27 -26.86 -28.03
CA PRO A 107 7.16 -26.40 -26.97
C PRO A 107 7.38 -24.89 -26.90
N GLU A 108 7.31 -24.17 -28.02
CA GLU A 108 7.47 -22.72 -28.06
C GLU A 108 6.22 -22.00 -27.56
N LEU A 109 5.04 -22.46 -27.98
CA LEU A 109 3.77 -21.92 -27.51
C LEU A 109 3.53 -22.23 -26.04
N PHE A 110 4.00 -23.40 -25.56
CA PHE A 110 4.03 -23.71 -24.13
C PHE A 110 4.87 -22.71 -23.34
N ARG A 111 6.12 -22.44 -23.78
CA ARG A 111 6.98 -21.44 -23.14
C ARG A 111 6.32 -20.06 -23.11
N GLN A 112 5.69 -19.64 -24.20
CA GLN A 112 4.98 -18.36 -24.26
C GLN A 112 3.77 -18.31 -23.32
N ALA A 113 3.00 -19.39 -23.23
CA ALA A 113 1.87 -19.50 -22.31
C ALA A 113 2.33 -19.43 -20.84
N VAL A 114 3.38 -20.17 -20.49
CA VAL A 114 3.99 -20.15 -19.15
C VAL A 114 4.53 -18.76 -18.82
N TYR A 115 5.24 -18.12 -19.74
CA TYR A 115 5.74 -16.75 -19.56
C TYR A 115 4.58 -15.77 -19.31
N LYS A 116 3.54 -15.80 -20.15
CA LYS A 116 2.37 -14.93 -20.02
C LYS A 116 1.65 -15.12 -18.68
N GLN A 117 1.47 -16.37 -18.26
CA GLN A 117 0.83 -16.68 -16.98
C GLN A 117 1.70 -16.25 -15.80
N THR A 118 3.00 -16.49 -15.86
CA THR A 118 3.96 -16.11 -14.83
C THR A 118 3.99 -14.59 -14.64
N MET A 119 4.07 -13.82 -15.74
CA MET A 119 4.00 -12.35 -15.68
C MET A 119 2.70 -11.86 -15.04
N LYS A 120 1.58 -12.52 -15.33
CA LYS A 120 0.28 -12.20 -14.72
C LYS A 120 0.30 -12.43 -13.21
N LEU A 121 0.86 -13.54 -12.73
CA LEU A 121 0.97 -13.83 -11.29
C LEU A 121 1.84 -12.80 -10.57
N PHE A 122 3.00 -12.44 -11.13
CA PHE A 122 3.84 -11.38 -10.57
C PHE A 122 3.10 -10.03 -10.50
N ALA A 123 2.35 -9.67 -11.55
CA ALA A 123 1.54 -8.46 -11.56
C ALA A 123 0.46 -8.47 -10.47
N GLU A 124 -0.26 -9.57 -10.31
CA GLU A 124 -1.30 -9.72 -9.28
C GLU A 124 -0.73 -9.62 -7.86
N LEU A 125 0.44 -10.22 -7.61
CA LEU A 125 1.13 -10.12 -6.32
C LEU A 125 1.58 -8.70 -6.02
N GLU A 126 2.09 -7.97 -7.01
CA GLU A 126 2.50 -6.57 -6.85
C GLU A 126 1.29 -5.66 -6.59
N ILE A 127 0.17 -5.89 -7.28
CA ILE A 127 -1.09 -5.18 -7.01
C ILE A 127 -1.54 -5.43 -5.57
N LYS A 128 -1.59 -6.69 -5.14
CA LYS A 128 -1.96 -7.05 -3.75
C LYS A 128 -1.03 -6.43 -2.71
N ARG A 129 0.28 -6.35 -3.00
CA ARG A 129 1.26 -5.72 -2.11
C ARG A 129 0.95 -4.23 -1.96
N LYS A 130 0.77 -3.51 -3.07
CA LYS A 130 0.42 -2.08 -3.07
C LYS A 130 -0.91 -1.81 -2.36
N GLU A 131 -1.91 -2.66 -2.57
CA GLU A 131 -3.19 -2.55 -1.86
C GLU A 131 -3.04 -2.72 -0.35
N ARG A 132 -2.21 -3.67 0.10
CA ARG A 132 -1.93 -3.87 1.53
C ARG A 132 -1.20 -2.66 2.12
N GLU A 133 -0.15 -2.19 1.47
CA GLU A 133 0.60 -1.01 1.90
C GLU A 133 -0.30 0.24 1.96
N ALA A 134 -1.20 0.42 0.99
CA ALA A 134 -2.16 1.52 0.99
C ALA A 134 -3.17 1.42 2.14
N LYS A 135 -3.67 0.22 2.45
CA LYS A 135 -4.56 -0.02 3.59
C LYS A 135 -3.86 0.29 4.91
N ASP A 136 -2.64 -0.21 5.11
CA ASP A 136 -1.86 0.02 6.32
C ASP A 136 -1.56 1.52 6.49
N MET A 137 -1.23 2.22 5.40
CA MET A 137 -1.01 3.66 5.41
C MET A 137 -2.27 4.45 5.74
N HIS A 138 -3.42 4.04 5.21
CA HIS A 138 -4.70 4.67 5.52
C HIS A 138 -5.09 4.45 7.00
N GLU A 139 -4.85 3.25 7.52
CA GLU A 139 -5.11 2.94 8.94
C GLU A 139 -4.21 3.77 9.86
N ARG A 140 -2.90 3.82 9.59
CA ARG A 140 -1.94 4.67 10.34
C ARG A 140 -2.28 6.16 10.26
N LYS A 141 -2.84 6.63 9.15
CA LYS A 141 -3.30 8.02 9.02
C LYS A 141 -4.51 8.27 9.91
N ARG A 142 -5.49 7.38 9.88
CA ARG A 142 -6.70 7.46 10.70
C ARG A 142 -6.37 7.44 12.19
N GLN A 143 -5.51 6.53 12.64
CA GLN A 143 -5.08 6.44 14.04
C GLN A 143 -4.41 7.74 14.52
N ARG A 144 -3.58 8.37 13.67
CA ARG A 144 -2.95 9.66 13.99
C ARG A 144 -3.96 10.79 14.07
N GLU A 145 -4.93 10.84 13.16
CA GLU A 145 -6.00 11.84 13.20
C GLU A 145 -6.87 11.69 14.47
N GLU A 146 -7.22 10.45 14.84
CA GLU A 146 -7.95 10.15 16.08
C GLU A 146 -7.14 10.54 17.33
N GLU A 147 -5.83 10.28 17.34
CA GLU A 147 -4.95 10.69 18.45
C GLU A 147 -4.88 12.21 18.58
N ILE A 148 -4.73 12.94 17.47
CA ILE A 148 -4.73 14.40 17.46
C ILE A 148 -6.06 14.94 17.96
N GLU A 149 -7.19 14.41 17.48
CA GLU A 149 -8.51 14.84 17.93
C GLU A 149 -8.72 14.56 19.42
N ALA A 150 -8.25 13.41 19.92
CA ALA A 150 -8.30 13.07 21.34
C ALA A 150 -7.45 14.03 22.18
N GLN A 151 -6.25 14.39 21.72
CA GLN A 151 -5.39 15.37 22.39
C GLN A 151 -6.02 16.76 22.39
N GLU A 152 -6.58 17.22 21.27
CA GLU A 152 -7.29 18.50 21.16
C GLU A 152 -8.53 18.53 22.05
N LYS A 153 -9.30 17.43 22.09
CA LYS A 153 -10.45 17.30 22.98
C LYS A 153 -10.03 17.34 24.44
N ALA A 154 -9.01 16.58 24.84
CA ALA A 154 -8.49 16.58 26.21
C ALA A 154 -7.97 17.97 26.61
N LYS A 155 -7.33 18.69 25.68
CA LYS A 155 -6.89 20.07 25.88
C LYS A 155 -8.08 21.01 26.08
N ARG A 156 -9.10 20.92 25.22
CA ARG A 156 -10.35 21.70 25.35
C ARG A 156 -11.06 21.42 26.67
N ASP A 157 -11.17 20.15 27.06
CA ASP A 157 -11.82 19.74 28.30
C ASP A 157 -11.05 20.26 29.53
N ARG A 158 -9.70 20.18 29.50
CA ARG A 158 -8.84 20.74 30.55
C ARG A 158 -8.97 22.26 30.66
N GLU A 159 -8.96 22.97 29.54
CA GLU A 159 -9.15 24.43 29.50
C GLU A 159 -10.55 24.81 29.99
N TRP A 160 -11.58 24.07 29.58
CA TRP A 160 -12.95 24.27 30.06
C TRP A 160 -13.03 24.07 31.57
N GLN A 161 -12.44 23.00 32.11
CA GLN A 161 -12.47 22.70 33.53
C GLN A 161 -11.75 23.77 34.34
N LYS A 162 -10.57 24.21 33.88
CA LYS A 162 -9.85 25.34 34.50
C LYS A 162 -10.70 26.61 34.53
N ASN A 163 -11.29 27.00 33.39
CA ASN A 163 -12.17 28.17 33.30
C ASN A 163 -13.42 28.02 34.20
N PHE A 164 -13.98 26.81 34.29
CA PHE A 164 -15.10 26.50 35.17
C PHE A 164 -14.71 26.67 36.65
N GLU A 165 -13.56 26.14 37.06
CA GLU A 165 -13.07 26.27 38.45
C GLU A 165 -12.71 27.70 38.82
N GLU A 166 -12.05 28.46 37.94
CA GLU A 166 -11.72 29.88 38.16
C GLU A 166 -12.98 30.76 38.30
N THR A 167 -14.05 30.44 37.56
CA THR A 167 -15.33 31.13 37.69
C THR A 167 -16.20 30.60 38.84
N ARG A 168 -15.71 29.65 39.65
CA ARG A 168 -16.48 29.04 40.74
C ARG A 168 -16.86 30.05 41.81
N ASP A 169 -15.92 30.85 42.28
CA ASP A 169 -16.18 31.80 43.37
C ASP A 169 -17.16 32.89 42.94
N GLY A 170 -17.00 33.44 41.73
CA GLY A 170 -17.97 34.39 41.16
C GLY A 170 -19.37 33.79 40.96
N ARG A 171 -19.48 32.49 40.63
CA ARG A 171 -20.77 31.80 40.53
C ARG A 171 -21.39 31.54 41.90
N VAL A 172 -20.59 31.13 42.89
CA VAL A 172 -21.04 30.93 44.28
C VAL A 172 -21.51 32.25 44.89
N ASP A 173 -20.79 33.35 44.67
CA ASP A 173 -21.18 34.68 45.15
C ASP A 173 -22.44 35.20 44.45
N SER A 174 -22.60 34.97 43.15
CA SER A 174 -23.83 35.25 42.42
C SER A 174 -25.03 34.48 42.98
N TRP A 175 -24.83 33.20 43.32
CA TRP A 175 -25.87 32.34 43.93
C TRP A 175 -26.22 32.77 45.36
N ARG A 176 -25.22 33.10 46.19
CA ARG A 176 -25.43 33.67 47.54
C ARG A 176 -26.20 34.99 47.46
N ASN A 177 -25.84 35.88 46.54
CA ASN A 177 -26.56 37.13 46.30
C ASN A 177 -27.99 36.91 45.78
N PHE A 178 -28.22 35.90 44.94
CA PHE A 178 -29.56 35.52 44.48
C PHE A 178 -30.44 35.04 45.64
N GLN A 179 -29.91 34.18 46.53
CA GLN A 179 -30.59 33.76 47.75
C GLN A 179 -30.87 34.95 48.70
N ALA A 180 -29.90 35.87 48.85
CA ALA A 180 -30.08 37.07 49.67
C ALA A 180 -31.17 38.01 49.10
N LYS A 181 -31.22 38.20 47.77
CA LYS A 181 -32.26 38.98 47.07
C LYS A 181 -33.64 38.33 47.07
N GLY A 182 -33.73 37.02 47.31
CA GLY A 182 -35.01 36.33 47.53
C GLY A 182 -35.80 36.83 48.74
N LYS A 183 -35.17 37.60 49.65
CA LYS A 183 -35.80 38.20 50.83
C LYS A 183 -36.21 39.67 50.66
N THR A 184 -35.95 40.31 49.52
CA THR A 184 -36.36 41.71 49.29
C THR A 184 -37.02 41.89 47.92
N LYS A 185 -38.34 42.15 47.99
CA LYS A 185 -39.31 42.65 47.01
C LYS A 185 -38.85 42.84 45.54
N LYS A 186 -39.59 42.14 44.66
CA LYS A 186 -39.66 42.25 43.19
C LYS A 186 -39.48 43.69 42.66
N GLU A 187 -38.43 43.91 41.88
CA GLU A 187 -38.41 44.94 40.82
C GLU A 187 -37.91 44.31 39.52
N LYS A 188 -38.69 44.49 38.45
CA LYS A 188 -38.44 43.93 37.11
C LYS A 188 -37.29 44.70 36.46
N LYS A 189 -36.14 44.05 36.24
CA LYS A 189 -35.19 44.44 35.19
C LYS A 189 -34.81 43.22 34.34
N ASN A 190 -34.80 43.45 33.03
CA ASN A 190 -34.67 42.47 31.96
C ASN A 190 -33.54 41.45 32.22
N ARG A 191 -33.93 40.17 32.33
CA ARG A 191 -33.00 39.03 32.49
C ARG A 191 -32.32 38.75 31.16
N THR A 192 -31.15 39.33 30.94
CA THR A 192 -30.24 38.96 29.85
C THR A 192 -28.95 38.30 30.35
N PHE A 193 -28.97 37.65 31.52
CA PHE A 193 -27.76 37.06 32.10
C PHE A 193 -28.02 35.64 32.58
N LEU A 194 -27.94 34.72 31.63
CA LEU A 194 -27.52 33.31 31.77
C LEU A 194 -27.54 32.74 30.35
N LYS A 195 -26.68 33.28 29.49
CA LYS A 195 -26.32 32.59 28.25
C LYS A 195 -25.08 31.74 28.57
N PRO A 196 -25.10 30.42 28.30
CA PRO A 196 -23.88 29.63 28.35
C PRO A 196 -22.80 30.33 27.52
N PRO A 197 -21.51 30.19 27.86
CA PRO A 197 -20.45 30.69 27.01
C PRO A 197 -20.69 30.14 25.60
N LYS A 198 -20.81 31.02 24.60
CA LYS A 198 -20.96 30.58 23.21
C LYS A 198 -19.70 29.79 22.87
N VAL A 199 -19.86 28.50 22.59
CA VAL A 199 -18.81 27.72 21.92
C VAL A 199 -18.59 28.40 20.58
N LYS A 200 -17.46 29.10 20.41
CA LYS A 200 -17.04 29.55 19.09
C LYS A 200 -16.71 28.27 18.32
N MET A 201 -17.59 27.90 17.38
CA MET A 201 -17.21 26.96 16.33
C MET A 201 -16.10 27.64 15.54
N GLU A 202 -14.87 27.18 15.74
CA GLU A 202 -13.72 27.56 14.93
C GLU A 202 -14.07 27.15 13.49
N GLN A 203 -14.19 28.14 12.61
CA GLN A 203 -14.37 27.88 11.18
C GLN A 203 -13.06 27.28 10.69
N ARG A 204 -13.10 26.01 10.27
CA ARG A 204 -12.00 25.40 9.54
C ARG A 204 -11.97 26.05 8.15
N ASP A 205 -10.96 26.89 7.93
CA ASP A 205 -10.59 27.43 6.63
C ASP A 205 -10.16 26.32 5.65
#